data_AF-A0A8J4U187-F1
#
_entry.id   AF-A0A8J4U187-F1
#
_cell.length_a   1.000
_cell.length_b   1.000
_cell.length_c   1.000
_cell.angle_alpha   90.00
_cell.angle_beta   90.00
_cell.angle_gamma   90.00
#
_symmetry.space_group_name_H-M   'P 1'
#
loop_
_entity.id
_entity.type
_entity.pdbx_description
1 polymer ?
#
loop_
_entity_poly.entity_id
_entity_poly.type
_entity_poly.pdbx_seq_one_letter_code
_entity_poly.pdbx_strand_id
1 'polypeptide(L)'
;CGRPPLNTKIVGGQDATPGSWPWQVSIQTGGRHFCGGSLISENWVLSAAHCFQSISAKYITLLLGIKSLEGVNPDMQQRGASKIIVNQNYSSSTSDNDIALVLLSSSVKYNDYVLPVCLATSNSFFPGDTKAWVTGFGKINSSGSLSQLNVCGRAPLNTKIVGGEDAAAGSWPWQVSFQKGGNHFCGGSLISKNWVLSAAHCFQSITAPDITIYLGLASLEGSNANRQTATTSNIILHQAYDPVSNDNDIALVQLDSPVTFNYYVVPVCLTASNSFLPAGTNVWVTGFGRIGSNVNLPSPQTLQEVEVPIVSNSDCGNSYSPTSITNNMICAGLSQGGKDSCQGDSGGPLVIRVNGIWVQGGIVSFGYGCAQPNYPGTLAQLSECGQPPLNTKIVGGQDAAPGSWPWQ
;
A
#
# COMPACT_ATOMS: atom_id res chain seq x y z
N CYS A 1 -11.29 23.49 23.37
CA CYS A 1 -11.29 22.76 22.08
C CYS A 1 -10.40 21.52 22.22
N GLY A 2 -10.63 20.46 21.43
CA GLY A 2 -9.63 19.39 21.23
C GLY A 2 -9.37 18.37 22.36
N ARG A 3 -10.31 18.09 23.27
CA ARG A 3 -10.19 16.95 24.21
C ARG A 3 -11.25 15.89 23.91
N PRO A 4 -10.93 14.85 23.12
CA PRO A 4 -11.86 13.75 22.90
C PRO A 4 -11.90 12.85 24.15
N PRO A 5 -13.08 12.44 24.64
CA PRO A 5 -13.19 11.33 25.58
C PRO A 5 -12.90 10.01 24.83
N LEU A 6 -11.75 9.41 25.16
CA LEU A 6 -11.28 8.03 24.94
C LEU A 6 -11.67 7.27 23.65
N ASN A 7 -10.60 6.86 22.93
CA ASN A 7 -10.43 5.74 21.98
C ASN A 7 -11.49 5.52 20.86
N THR A 8 -11.07 5.77 19.62
CA THR A 8 -10.61 4.74 18.63
C THR A 8 -10.11 5.43 17.34
N LYS A 9 -9.18 4.75 16.62
CA LYS A 9 -8.44 5.11 15.38
C LYS A 9 -9.18 4.54 14.16
N ILE A 10 -9.05 5.05 12.91
CA ILE A 10 -9.31 4.23 11.70
C ILE A 10 -8.56 4.62 10.40
N VAL A 11 -7.93 3.58 9.80
CA VAL A 11 -8.35 2.85 8.55
C VAL A 11 -8.63 1.40 9.01
N GLY A 12 -9.70 0.73 8.57
CA GLY A 12 -10.25 -0.49 9.25
C GLY A 12 -11.47 -0.25 10.16
N GLY A 13 -12.38 0.65 9.72
CA GLY A 13 -13.52 1.30 10.40
C GLY A 13 -14.19 0.65 11.62
N GLN A 14 -14.39 1.39 12.72
CA GLN A 14 -15.42 1.10 13.71
C GLN A 14 -16.26 2.34 13.98
N ASP A 15 -17.52 2.13 14.34
CA ASP A 15 -18.43 3.22 14.71
C ASP A 15 -17.84 4.01 15.88
N ALA A 16 -17.74 5.33 15.70
CA ALA A 16 -17.33 6.22 16.76
C ALA A 16 -18.39 6.25 17.88
N THR A 17 -17.95 6.26 19.13
CA THR A 17 -18.84 6.53 20.27
C THR A 17 -19.43 7.94 20.11
N PRO A 18 -20.75 8.15 20.33
CA PRO A 18 -21.35 9.46 20.31
C PRO A 18 -20.56 10.48 21.15
N GLY A 19 -20.27 11.66 20.60
CA GLY A 19 -19.55 12.73 21.30
C GLY A 19 -18.02 12.56 21.35
N SER A 20 -17.45 11.47 20.84
CA SER A 20 -15.98 11.31 20.77
C SER A 20 -15.31 12.33 19.85
N TRP A 21 -16.02 12.80 18.82
CA TRP A 21 -15.53 13.77 17.82
C TRP A 21 -16.50 14.94 17.66
N PRO A 22 -16.65 15.79 18.69
CA PRO A 22 -17.71 16.81 18.75
C PRO A 22 -17.53 17.96 17.75
N TRP A 23 -16.40 18.00 17.04
CA TRP A 23 -16.15 18.93 15.96
C TRP A 23 -16.51 18.39 14.58
N GLN A 24 -16.85 17.10 14.45
CA GLN A 24 -17.14 16.51 13.14
C GLN A 24 -18.44 17.10 12.57
N VAL A 25 -18.36 17.54 11.31
CA VAL A 25 -19.49 18.10 10.57
C VAL A 25 -19.77 17.24 9.34
N SER A 26 -21.05 16.96 9.09
CA SER A 26 -21.52 16.46 7.80
C SER A 26 -21.98 17.65 6.95
N ILE A 27 -21.37 17.82 5.79
CA ILE A 27 -21.73 18.84 4.81
C ILE A 27 -22.55 18.17 3.72
N GLN A 28 -23.74 18.70 3.51
CA GLN A 28 -24.76 18.10 2.66
C GLN A 28 -25.27 19.06 1.59
N THR A 29 -25.71 18.48 0.48
CA THR A 29 -26.48 19.14 -0.57
C THR A 29 -27.72 18.30 -0.86
N GLY A 30 -28.90 18.92 -0.88
CA GLY A 30 -30.17 18.19 -1.06
C GLY A 30 -30.40 17.06 -0.05
N GLY A 31 -29.93 17.22 1.19
CA GLY A 31 -30.03 16.20 2.25
C GLY A 31 -29.07 15.02 2.10
N ARG A 32 -28.14 15.05 1.14
CA ARG A 32 -27.12 14.01 0.94
C ARG A 32 -25.76 14.50 1.38
N HIS A 33 -25.09 13.70 2.23
CA HIS A 33 -23.70 13.91 2.60
C HIS A 33 -22.79 13.81 1.37
N PHE A 34 -21.91 14.79 1.21
CA PHE A 34 -20.91 14.78 0.15
C PHE A 34 -19.52 15.18 0.63
N CYS A 35 -19.41 15.93 1.74
CA CYS A 35 -18.13 16.29 2.34
C CYS A 35 -18.20 16.31 3.88
N GLY A 36 -17.04 16.12 4.51
CA GLY A 36 -16.85 16.34 5.93
C GLY A 36 -16.28 17.73 6.22
N GLY A 37 -16.47 18.21 7.45
CA GLY A 37 -15.82 19.42 7.94
C GLY A 37 -15.49 19.32 9.43
N SER A 38 -14.73 20.30 9.92
CA SER A 38 -14.41 20.47 11.34
C SER A 38 -14.95 21.80 11.84
N LEU A 39 -15.78 21.80 12.87
CA LEU A 39 -16.17 23.01 13.57
C LEU A 39 -14.92 23.61 14.24
N ILE A 40 -14.60 24.86 13.93
CA ILE A 40 -13.42 25.57 14.49
C ILE A 40 -13.81 26.74 15.39
N SER A 41 -15.06 27.19 15.33
CA SER A 41 -15.67 28.14 16.27
C SER A 41 -17.19 27.99 16.21
N GLU A 42 -17.95 28.75 17.01
CA GLU A 42 -19.42 28.68 17.03
C GLU A 42 -20.06 29.04 15.67
N ASN A 43 -19.32 29.73 14.79
CA ASN A 43 -19.80 30.23 13.50
C ASN A 43 -19.07 29.64 12.29
N TRP A 44 -17.97 28.92 12.48
CA TRP A 44 -17.08 28.55 11.38
C TRP A 44 -16.79 27.06 11.33
N VAL A 45 -16.91 26.51 10.13
CA VAL A 45 -16.48 25.15 9.78
C VAL A 45 -15.34 25.24 8.79
N LEU A 46 -14.26 24.51 9.07
CA LEU A 46 -13.15 24.26 8.16
C LEU A 46 -13.43 23.01 7.33
N SER A 47 -13.18 23.06 6.03
CA SER A 47 -13.39 21.95 5.10
C SER A 47 -12.40 22.04 3.94
N ALA A 48 -12.39 21.05 3.05
CA ALA A 48 -11.65 21.08 1.81
C ALA A 48 -12.29 22.04 0.79
N ALA A 49 -11.48 22.71 -0.01
CA ALA A 49 -11.91 23.63 -1.07
C ALA A 49 -12.57 22.90 -2.25
N HIS A 50 -12.12 21.70 -2.60
CA HIS A 50 -12.68 20.90 -3.70
C HIS A 50 -14.18 20.61 -3.51
N CYS A 51 -14.66 20.61 -2.26
CA CYS A 51 -16.07 20.46 -1.93
C CYS A 51 -16.97 21.58 -2.47
N PHE A 52 -16.42 22.77 -2.77
CA PHE A 52 -17.22 23.97 -2.99
C PHE A 52 -17.02 24.65 -4.35
N GLN A 53 -16.16 24.14 -5.23
CA GLN A 53 -15.88 24.78 -6.53
C GLN A 53 -17.11 25.02 -7.40
N SER A 54 -18.13 24.18 -7.26
CA SER A 54 -19.34 24.19 -8.10
C SER A 54 -20.64 24.31 -7.30
N ILE A 55 -20.56 24.67 -6.01
CA ILE A 55 -21.73 24.66 -5.11
C ILE A 55 -21.88 26.00 -4.38
N SER A 56 -23.04 26.63 -4.53
CA SER A 56 -23.39 27.87 -3.82
C SER A 56 -23.75 27.58 -2.36
N ALA A 57 -23.38 28.51 -1.46
CA ALA A 57 -23.67 28.43 -0.03
C ALA A 57 -25.16 28.17 0.30
N LYS A 58 -26.08 28.70 -0.51
CA LYS A 58 -27.53 28.51 -0.32
C LYS A 58 -28.00 27.05 -0.43
N TYR A 59 -27.19 26.17 -1.02
CA TYR A 59 -27.50 24.74 -1.15
C TYR A 59 -26.82 23.88 -0.09
N ILE A 60 -25.99 24.48 0.76
CA ILE A 60 -25.23 23.76 1.79
C ILE A 60 -26.04 23.69 3.08
N THR A 61 -26.20 22.47 3.57
CA THR A 61 -26.66 22.15 4.91
C THR A 61 -25.51 21.52 5.69
N LEU A 62 -25.24 22.01 6.89
CA LEU A 62 -24.24 21.48 7.80
C LEU A 62 -24.94 20.84 9.00
N LEU A 63 -24.64 19.57 9.26
CA LEU A 63 -25.13 18.83 10.42
C LEU A 63 -23.98 18.59 11.40
N LEU A 64 -24.20 18.98 12.66
CA LEU A 64 -23.26 18.83 13.77
C LEU A 64 -23.93 18.03 14.89
N GLY A 65 -23.15 17.36 15.73
CA GLY A 65 -23.69 16.54 16.83
C GLY A 65 -24.41 15.28 16.35
N ILE A 66 -24.17 14.86 15.10
CA ILE A 66 -24.73 13.63 14.55
C ILE A 66 -23.77 12.45 14.75
N LYS A 67 -24.32 11.29 15.05
CA LYS A 67 -23.61 10.00 15.04
C LYS A 67 -23.73 9.31 13.67
N SER A 68 -24.90 9.40 13.05
CA SER A 68 -25.23 8.71 11.81
C SER A 68 -25.85 9.67 10.80
N LEU A 69 -25.61 9.43 9.52
CA LEU A 69 -26.28 10.16 8.42
C LEU A 69 -27.77 9.84 8.33
N GLU A 70 -28.18 8.70 8.91
CA GLU A 70 -29.55 8.21 8.92
C GLU A 70 -30.03 7.94 10.34
N GLY A 71 -31.34 8.03 10.55
CA GLY A 71 -31.96 7.79 11.86
C GLY A 71 -31.95 8.99 12.80
N VAL A 72 -32.21 8.73 14.08
CA VAL A 72 -32.40 9.77 15.10
C VAL A 72 -31.06 10.20 15.67
N ASN A 73 -30.77 11.50 15.56
CA ASN A 73 -29.62 12.15 16.19
C ASN A 73 -30.14 13.18 17.21
N PRO A 74 -30.24 12.84 18.52
CA PRO A 74 -30.89 13.70 19.50
C PRO A 74 -30.16 15.03 19.74
N ASP A 75 -28.84 15.05 19.57
CA ASP A 75 -27.99 16.23 19.78
C ASP A 75 -27.71 17.02 18.49
N MET A 76 -28.42 16.68 17.40
CA MET A 76 -28.19 17.27 16.09
C MET A 76 -28.46 18.78 16.09
N GLN A 77 -27.51 19.52 15.54
CA GLN A 77 -27.70 20.91 15.16
C GLN A 77 -27.51 21.07 13.65
N GLN A 78 -28.57 21.50 13.00
CA GLN A 78 -28.57 21.81 11.58
C GLN A 78 -28.37 23.30 11.34
N ARG A 79 -27.47 23.66 10.42
CA ARG A 79 -27.22 25.04 9.97
C ARG A 79 -27.14 25.09 8.45
N GLY A 80 -27.43 26.26 7.87
CA GLY A 80 -27.09 26.55 6.48
C GLY A 80 -25.70 27.16 6.39
N ALA A 81 -25.19 27.38 5.17
CA ALA A 81 -24.02 28.23 4.95
C ALA A 81 -24.45 29.66 4.53
N SER A 82 -23.99 30.67 5.27
CA SER A 82 -24.09 32.08 4.87
C SER A 82 -23.06 32.45 3.80
N LYS A 83 -21.84 31.93 3.95
CA LYS A 83 -20.71 32.25 3.08
C LYS A 83 -19.75 31.08 3.01
N ILE A 84 -19.18 30.85 1.84
CA ILE A 84 -18.06 29.93 1.65
C ILE A 84 -16.88 30.75 1.17
N ILE A 85 -15.72 30.55 1.78
CA ILE A 85 -14.45 31.18 1.43
C ILE A 85 -13.50 30.06 1.04
N VAL A 86 -13.30 29.88 -0.26
CA VAL A 86 -12.29 28.99 -0.80
C VAL A 86 -10.94 29.71 -0.80
N ASN A 87 -9.86 29.02 -0.42
CA ASN A 87 -8.52 29.58 -0.52
C ASN A 87 -8.23 30.02 -1.97
N GLN A 88 -7.78 31.26 -2.15
CA GLN A 88 -7.55 31.85 -3.47
C GLN A 88 -6.45 31.14 -4.26
N ASN A 89 -5.52 30.48 -3.56
CA ASN A 89 -4.43 29.70 -4.15
C ASN A 89 -4.79 28.23 -4.34
N TYR A 90 -6.05 27.85 -4.13
CA TYR A 90 -6.49 26.48 -4.33
C TYR A 90 -6.36 26.07 -5.80
N SER A 91 -5.65 24.98 -6.04
CA SER A 91 -5.46 24.38 -7.36
C SER A 91 -6.17 23.03 -7.44
N SER A 92 -7.19 22.91 -8.29
CA SER A 92 -7.87 21.62 -8.51
C SER A 92 -7.04 20.59 -9.26
N SER A 93 -5.92 20.98 -9.88
CA SER A 93 -5.03 20.04 -10.56
C SER A 93 -4.03 19.39 -9.61
N THR A 94 -3.59 20.09 -8.56
CA THR A 94 -2.57 19.62 -7.61
C THR A 94 -3.12 19.32 -6.23
N SER A 95 -4.33 19.81 -5.91
CA SER A 95 -4.88 19.90 -4.55
C SER A 95 -4.08 20.80 -3.60
N ASP A 96 -3.15 21.61 -4.12
CA ASP A 96 -2.45 22.61 -3.32
C ASP A 96 -3.45 23.62 -2.76
N ASN A 97 -3.29 23.95 -1.48
CA ASN A 97 -4.17 24.86 -0.74
C ASN A 97 -5.65 24.42 -0.74
N ASP A 98 -5.93 23.11 -0.69
CA ASP A 98 -7.29 22.54 -0.61
C ASP A 98 -7.97 22.79 0.75
N ILE A 99 -8.25 24.06 1.03
CA ILE A 99 -8.82 24.54 2.30
C ILE A 99 -9.89 25.59 2.03
N ALA A 100 -11.01 25.48 2.74
CA ALA A 100 -12.11 26.40 2.68
C ALA A 100 -12.76 26.61 4.06
N LEU A 101 -13.29 27.80 4.26
CA LEU A 101 -14.06 28.18 5.44
C LEU A 101 -15.52 28.34 5.07
N VAL A 102 -16.40 27.73 5.86
CA VAL A 102 -17.85 27.86 5.74
C VAL A 102 -18.37 28.62 6.95
N LEU A 103 -18.93 29.81 6.71
CA LEU A 103 -19.64 30.59 7.72
C LEU A 103 -21.06 30.03 7.86
N LEU A 104 -21.44 29.66 9.08
CA LEU A 104 -22.76 29.14 9.39
C LEU A 104 -23.83 30.24 9.31
N SER A 105 -25.06 29.85 8.97
CA SER A 105 -26.22 30.77 8.93
C SER A 105 -26.65 31.27 10.30
N SER A 106 -26.30 30.54 11.36
CA SER A 106 -26.44 30.95 12.75
C SER A 106 -25.46 30.15 13.61
N SER A 107 -25.10 30.71 14.77
CA SER A 107 -24.16 30.08 15.69
C SER A 107 -24.68 28.72 16.17
N VAL A 108 -23.77 27.77 16.39
CA VAL A 108 -24.10 26.51 17.08
C VAL A 108 -24.09 26.73 18.59
N LYS A 109 -24.89 25.96 19.32
CA LYS A 109 -24.87 25.92 20.78
C LYS A 109 -23.88 24.85 21.21
N TYR A 110 -22.91 25.17 22.04
CA TYR A 110 -21.98 24.14 22.52
C TYR A 110 -22.64 23.19 23.51
N ASN A 111 -22.29 21.92 23.39
CA ASN A 111 -22.64 20.83 24.30
C ASN A 111 -21.59 19.72 24.12
N ASP A 112 -21.77 18.58 24.79
CA ASP A 112 -20.80 17.47 24.74
C ASP A 112 -20.63 16.85 23.33
N TYR A 113 -21.52 17.16 22.39
CA TYR A 113 -21.56 16.62 21.02
C TYR A 113 -21.20 17.65 19.94
N VAL A 114 -21.14 18.93 20.30
CA VAL A 114 -20.87 20.05 19.39
C VAL A 114 -19.86 20.98 20.06
N LEU A 115 -18.58 20.79 19.73
CA LEU A 115 -17.46 21.59 20.24
C LEU A 115 -16.44 21.85 19.14
N PRO A 116 -15.76 23.00 19.14
CA PRO A 116 -14.75 23.27 18.14
C PRO A 116 -13.47 22.47 18.38
N VAL A 117 -12.78 22.09 17.29
CA VAL A 117 -11.40 21.60 17.31
C VAL A 117 -10.42 22.77 17.35
N CYS A 118 -9.25 22.57 17.96
CA CYS A 118 -8.20 23.58 17.92
C CYS A 118 -7.45 23.49 16.59
N LEU A 119 -7.12 24.64 16.00
CA LEU A 119 -6.24 24.68 14.84
C LEU A 119 -4.78 24.70 15.29
N ALA A 120 -3.93 24.06 14.48
CA ALA A 120 -2.48 24.17 14.64
C ALA A 120 -2.06 25.64 14.48
N THR A 121 -1.10 26.06 15.30
CA THR A 121 -0.44 27.36 15.13
C THR A 121 0.66 27.24 14.08
N SER A 122 1.16 28.36 13.56
CA SER A 122 2.26 28.38 12.58
C SER A 122 3.54 27.68 13.06
N ASN A 123 3.70 27.55 14.38
CA ASN A 123 4.88 26.95 15.01
C ASN A 123 4.59 25.55 15.55
N SER A 124 3.40 25.00 15.29
CA SER A 124 3.05 23.64 15.69
C SER A 124 3.87 22.65 14.88
N PHE A 125 4.68 21.85 15.58
CA PHE A 125 5.44 20.76 15.00
C PHE A 125 4.79 19.42 15.38
N PHE A 126 4.58 18.57 14.39
CA PHE A 126 4.05 17.22 14.57
C PHE A 126 5.13 16.22 14.14
N PRO A 127 5.83 15.58 15.09
CA PRO A 127 6.79 14.51 14.80
C PRO A 127 6.19 13.42 13.89
N GLY A 128 7.00 12.79 13.05
CA GLY A 128 6.55 11.80 12.05
C GLY A 128 5.86 10.55 12.63
N ASP A 129 6.05 10.27 13.92
CA ASP A 129 5.43 9.18 14.68
C ASP A 129 4.16 9.61 15.45
N THR A 130 3.74 10.87 15.32
CA THR A 130 2.54 11.38 15.99
C THR A 130 1.31 10.64 15.51
N LYS A 131 0.63 9.95 16.43
CA LYS A 131 -0.66 9.30 16.14
C LYS A 131 -1.72 10.38 15.89
N ALA A 132 -2.25 10.40 14.68
CA ALA A 132 -3.39 11.23 14.29
C ALA A 132 -4.67 10.39 14.14
N TRP A 133 -5.82 11.06 14.23
CA TRP A 133 -7.13 10.46 14.02
C TRP A 133 -7.80 11.10 12.81
N VAL A 134 -8.48 10.28 12.00
CA VAL A 134 -9.30 10.72 10.87
C VAL A 134 -10.73 10.28 11.15
N THR A 135 -11.67 11.21 11.01
CA THR A 135 -13.08 11.03 11.34
C THR A 135 -13.95 11.49 10.17
N GLY A 136 -15.11 10.89 10.00
CA GLY A 136 -16.05 11.25 8.94
C GLY A 136 -17.14 10.22 8.73
N PHE A 137 -18.07 10.54 7.82
CA PHE A 137 -19.23 9.69 7.48
C PHE A 137 -19.04 8.97 6.14
N GLY A 138 -17.78 8.71 5.76
CA GLY A 138 -17.44 7.99 4.55
C GLY A 138 -17.88 6.52 4.62
N LYS A 139 -18.05 5.89 3.45
CA LYS A 139 -18.38 4.46 3.39
C LYS A 139 -17.27 3.63 4.05
N ILE A 140 -17.65 2.77 4.99
CA ILE A 140 -16.75 1.77 5.61
C ILE A 140 -16.48 0.58 4.67
N ASN A 141 -17.23 0.47 3.57
CA ASN A 141 -17.08 -0.51 2.50
C ASN A 141 -16.95 0.20 1.14
N SER A 142 -15.96 -0.21 0.33
CA SER A 142 -15.59 0.42 -0.93
C SER A 142 -16.63 0.24 -2.04
N SER A 143 -17.66 1.09 -2.04
CA SER A 143 -18.35 1.49 -3.27
C SER A 143 -18.30 3.03 -3.45
N GLY A 144 -17.28 3.66 -2.87
CA GLY A 144 -16.86 5.03 -3.16
C GLY A 144 -15.63 4.98 -4.05
N SER A 145 -15.77 5.44 -5.29
CA SER A 145 -14.74 5.71 -6.30
C SER A 145 -13.41 4.98 -6.16
N LEU A 146 -13.18 4.00 -7.04
CA LEU A 146 -11.92 3.29 -7.31
C LEU A 146 -10.74 4.23 -7.72
N SER A 147 -10.88 5.55 -7.61
CA SER A 147 -9.88 6.56 -7.93
C SER A 147 -8.75 6.67 -6.89
N GLN A 148 -8.95 6.21 -5.65
CA GLN A 148 -7.89 6.13 -4.62
C GLN A 148 -7.05 4.84 -4.66
N LEU A 149 -7.47 3.82 -5.43
CA LEU A 149 -6.64 2.63 -5.72
C LEU A 149 -5.57 2.92 -6.79
N ASN A 150 -5.46 4.16 -7.27
CA ASN A 150 -4.40 4.61 -8.17
C ASN A 150 -3.07 4.91 -7.44
N VAL A 151 -2.93 4.53 -6.16
CA VAL A 151 -1.70 4.69 -5.38
C VAL A 151 -1.23 3.32 -4.93
N CYS A 152 0.02 2.99 -5.29
CA CYS A 152 0.69 1.75 -4.91
C CYS A 152 0.96 1.64 -3.39
N GLY A 153 1.36 0.46 -2.92
CA GLY A 153 1.89 0.25 -1.57
C GLY A 153 0.87 0.37 -0.44
N ARG A 154 -0.44 0.35 -0.76
CA ARG A 154 -1.53 0.39 0.22
C ARG A 154 -2.01 -1.01 0.56
N ALA A 155 -1.75 -1.46 1.79
CA ALA A 155 -2.26 -2.73 2.30
C ALA A 155 -3.29 -2.49 3.43
N PRO A 156 -4.58 -2.25 3.10
CA PRO A 156 -5.58 -1.82 4.07
C PRO A 156 -5.94 -2.90 5.12
N LEU A 157 -5.67 -4.16 4.81
CA LEU A 157 -5.91 -5.30 5.70
C LEU A 157 -4.65 -5.71 6.48
N ASN A 158 -3.50 -5.08 6.23
CA ASN A 158 -2.27 -5.35 6.95
C ASN A 158 -2.23 -4.54 8.25
N THR A 159 -2.47 -5.21 9.37
CA THR A 159 -2.51 -4.63 10.73
C THR A 159 -1.28 -4.98 11.58
N LYS A 160 -0.29 -5.67 11.02
CA LYS A 160 0.71 -6.42 11.79
C LYS A 160 1.91 -5.61 12.28
N ILE A 161 2.52 -6.15 13.35
CA ILE A 161 3.78 -5.75 13.99
C ILE A 161 4.51 -7.05 14.41
N VAL A 162 5.42 -7.55 13.56
CA VAL A 162 6.50 -8.55 13.79
C VAL A 162 6.13 -10.03 14.02
N GLY A 163 6.73 -10.95 13.24
CA GLY A 163 6.71 -12.42 13.45
C GLY A 163 6.80 -13.20 12.13
N GLY A 164 7.51 -14.34 12.09
CA GLY A 164 7.53 -15.21 10.91
C GLY A 164 6.44 -16.27 11.03
N GLU A 165 5.35 -16.15 10.28
CA GLU A 165 4.13 -16.96 10.44
C GLU A 165 3.22 -16.89 9.19
N ASP A 166 2.09 -17.59 9.25
CA ASP A 166 1.01 -17.48 8.25
C ASP A 166 0.55 -16.02 8.10
N ALA A 167 0.55 -15.53 6.86
CA ALA A 167 0.02 -14.23 6.50
C ALA A 167 -1.51 -14.26 6.49
N ALA A 168 -2.14 -13.26 7.11
CA ALA A 168 -3.58 -13.12 7.01
C ALA A 168 -3.98 -12.70 5.58
N ALA A 169 -5.12 -13.20 5.10
CA ALA A 169 -5.61 -12.90 3.75
C ALA A 169 -5.65 -11.39 3.46
N GLY A 170 -5.01 -10.98 2.37
CA GLY A 170 -4.93 -9.56 1.96
C GLY A 170 -3.91 -8.71 2.71
N SER A 171 -3.07 -9.29 3.58
CA SER A 171 -1.95 -8.57 4.22
C SER A 171 -0.90 -8.13 3.20
N TRP A 172 -0.73 -8.90 2.13
CA TRP A 172 0.23 -8.64 1.04
C TRP A 172 -0.48 -8.65 -0.32
N PRO A 173 -1.31 -7.63 -0.61
CA PRO A 173 -2.23 -7.63 -1.75
C PRO A 173 -1.56 -7.52 -3.13
N TRP A 174 -0.24 -7.37 -3.17
CA TRP A 174 0.57 -7.44 -4.39
C TRP A 174 1.18 -8.82 -4.63
N GLN A 175 1.12 -9.75 -3.67
CA GLN A 175 1.72 -11.07 -3.81
C GLN A 175 1.11 -11.82 -5.01
N VAL A 176 1.98 -12.35 -5.85
CA VAL A 176 1.63 -13.16 -7.01
C VAL A 176 2.18 -14.58 -6.84
N SER A 177 1.44 -15.56 -7.33
CA SER A 177 1.91 -16.92 -7.56
C SER A 177 1.93 -17.22 -9.05
N PHE A 178 3.09 -17.54 -9.59
CA PHE A 178 3.23 -18.13 -10.92
C PHE A 178 3.12 -19.65 -10.83
N GLN A 179 2.26 -20.23 -11.67
CA GLN A 179 2.04 -21.66 -11.71
C GLN A 179 2.23 -22.24 -13.11
N LYS A 180 2.80 -23.45 -13.19
CA LYS A 180 2.90 -24.26 -14.40
C LYS A 180 2.27 -25.63 -14.13
N GLY A 181 1.30 -26.02 -14.94
CA GLY A 181 0.57 -27.28 -14.75
C GLY A 181 -0.14 -27.39 -13.39
N GLY A 182 -0.59 -26.25 -12.82
CA GLY A 182 -1.24 -26.20 -11.50
C GLY A 182 -0.28 -26.22 -10.30
N ASN A 183 1.03 -26.21 -10.53
CA ASN A 183 2.03 -26.18 -9.47
C ASN A 183 2.70 -24.81 -9.38
N HIS A 184 2.78 -24.26 -8.18
CA HIS A 184 3.56 -23.06 -7.89
C HIS A 184 5.05 -23.31 -8.14
N PHE A 185 5.71 -22.37 -8.82
CA PHE A 185 7.15 -22.44 -9.07
C PHE A 185 7.92 -21.17 -8.68
N CYS A 186 7.29 -20.00 -8.75
CA CYS A 186 7.86 -18.72 -8.32
C CYS A 186 6.79 -17.77 -7.82
N GLY A 187 7.22 -16.83 -6.97
CA GLY A 187 6.48 -15.65 -6.55
C GLY A 187 6.64 -14.48 -7.51
N GLY A 188 5.91 -13.41 -7.19
CA GLY A 188 5.96 -12.15 -7.91
C GLY A 188 5.28 -11.04 -7.12
N SER A 189 5.31 -9.85 -7.69
CA SER A 189 4.72 -8.65 -7.10
C SER A 189 4.00 -7.82 -8.16
N LEU A 190 2.72 -7.54 -7.94
CA LEU A 190 1.95 -6.66 -8.79
C LEU A 190 2.49 -5.23 -8.67
N ILE A 191 2.86 -4.61 -9.79
CA ILE A 191 3.40 -3.24 -9.83
C ILE A 191 2.49 -2.27 -10.60
N SER A 192 1.58 -2.78 -11.42
CA SER A 192 0.49 -2.03 -12.05
C SER A 192 -0.66 -2.96 -12.42
N LYS A 193 -1.72 -2.46 -13.07
CA LYS A 193 -2.82 -3.32 -13.53
C LYS A 193 -2.40 -4.41 -14.52
N ASN A 194 -1.32 -4.18 -15.28
CA ASN A 194 -0.90 -5.05 -16.37
C ASN A 194 0.50 -5.64 -16.18
N TRP A 195 1.17 -5.34 -15.07
CA TRP A 195 2.58 -5.68 -14.90
C TRP A 195 2.84 -6.30 -13.55
N VAL A 196 3.55 -7.43 -13.59
CA VAL A 196 4.08 -8.13 -12.42
C VAL A 196 5.60 -8.13 -12.51
N LEU A 197 6.24 -7.85 -11.39
CA LEU A 197 7.69 -7.91 -11.20
C LEU A 197 8.07 -9.24 -10.54
N SER A 198 9.12 -9.89 -11.04
CA SER A 198 9.61 -11.18 -10.56
C SER A 198 11.10 -11.36 -10.93
N ALA A 199 11.67 -12.53 -10.68
CA ALA A 199 13.07 -12.84 -10.95
C ALA A 199 13.25 -13.39 -12.37
N ALA A 200 14.39 -13.10 -13.02
CA ALA A 200 14.69 -13.58 -14.37
C ALA A 200 14.92 -15.09 -14.42
N HIS A 201 15.56 -15.66 -13.40
CA HIS A 201 15.84 -17.09 -13.33
C HIS A 201 14.57 -17.96 -13.37
N CYS A 202 13.42 -17.41 -12.93
CA CYS A 202 12.13 -18.08 -12.96
C CYS A 202 11.64 -18.42 -14.38
N PHE A 203 12.11 -17.72 -15.42
CA PHE A 203 11.50 -17.76 -16.75
C PHE A 203 12.44 -18.20 -17.88
N GLN A 204 13.71 -18.54 -17.59
CA GLN A 204 14.71 -18.86 -18.63
C GLN A 204 14.33 -20.03 -19.55
N SER A 205 13.50 -20.96 -19.06
CA SER A 205 13.07 -22.15 -19.80
C SER A 205 11.55 -22.25 -19.88
N ILE A 206 10.84 -21.13 -19.71
CA ILE A 206 9.37 -21.09 -19.71
C ILE A 206 8.89 -20.10 -20.75
N THR A 207 7.94 -20.53 -21.58
CA THR A 207 7.25 -19.66 -22.53
C THR A 207 5.95 -19.13 -21.91
N ALA A 208 5.53 -17.93 -22.33
CA ALA A 208 4.32 -17.25 -21.86
C ALA A 208 3.04 -18.12 -21.78
N PRO A 209 2.66 -18.95 -22.78
CA PRO A 209 1.41 -19.71 -22.73
C PRO A 209 1.38 -20.84 -21.68
N ASP A 210 2.51 -21.20 -21.08
CA ASP A 210 2.60 -22.28 -20.10
C ASP A 210 2.29 -21.83 -18.66
N ILE A 211 2.06 -20.53 -18.43
CA ILE A 211 2.02 -19.93 -17.11
C ILE A 211 0.62 -19.43 -16.76
N THR A 212 0.11 -19.84 -15.60
CA THR A 212 -1.05 -19.23 -14.96
C THR A 212 -0.60 -18.33 -13.82
N ILE A 213 -1.13 -17.12 -13.77
CA ILE A 213 -0.79 -16.10 -12.78
C ILE A 213 -1.96 -15.93 -11.83
N TYR A 214 -1.73 -16.12 -10.53
CA TYR A 214 -2.74 -15.94 -9.50
C TYR A 214 -2.42 -14.77 -8.57
N LEU A 215 -3.43 -13.94 -8.31
CA LEU A 215 -3.38 -12.80 -7.39
C LEU A 215 -4.51 -12.91 -6.37
N GLY A 216 -4.35 -12.24 -5.21
CA GLY A 216 -5.36 -12.23 -4.15
C GLY A 216 -5.53 -13.59 -3.46
N LEU A 217 -4.49 -14.43 -3.49
CA LEU A 217 -4.45 -15.71 -2.80
C LEU A 217 -4.14 -15.53 -1.31
N ALA A 218 -4.82 -16.31 -0.47
CA ALA A 218 -4.42 -16.56 0.92
C ALA A 218 -3.62 -17.86 1.05
N SER A 219 -3.95 -18.86 0.22
CA SER A 219 -3.33 -20.18 0.21
C SER A 219 -3.28 -20.75 -1.22
N LEU A 220 -2.33 -21.64 -1.52
CA LEU A 220 -2.26 -22.31 -2.83
C LEU A 220 -3.34 -23.39 -3.00
N GLU A 221 -3.84 -23.95 -1.89
CA GLU A 221 -4.92 -24.94 -1.90
C GLU A 221 -6.24 -24.35 -1.40
N GLY A 222 -7.34 -25.04 -1.70
CA GLY A 222 -8.67 -24.68 -1.20
C GLY A 222 -9.32 -23.50 -1.94
N SER A 223 -10.41 -23.01 -1.37
CA SER A 223 -11.20 -21.92 -1.95
C SER A 223 -10.59 -20.56 -1.62
N ASN A 224 -10.25 -19.80 -2.66
CA ASN A 224 -9.78 -18.42 -2.54
C ASN A 224 -10.84 -17.47 -3.14
N ALA A 225 -11.71 -16.91 -2.30
CA ALA A 225 -12.82 -16.05 -2.72
C ALA A 225 -12.37 -14.76 -3.43
N ASN A 226 -11.14 -14.31 -3.17
CA ASN A 226 -10.58 -13.07 -3.71
C ASN A 226 -9.62 -13.29 -4.89
N ARG A 227 -9.47 -14.55 -5.33
CA ARG A 227 -8.54 -14.93 -6.39
C ARG A 227 -8.89 -14.25 -7.70
N GLN A 228 -7.89 -13.65 -8.31
CA GLN A 228 -7.90 -13.30 -9.73
C GLN A 228 -6.93 -14.19 -10.48
N THR A 229 -7.36 -14.67 -11.64
CA THR A 229 -6.55 -15.48 -12.55
C THR A 229 -6.19 -14.63 -13.75
N ALA A 230 -4.93 -14.62 -14.13
CA ALA A 230 -4.42 -13.94 -15.31
C ALA A 230 -3.49 -14.87 -16.11
N THR A 231 -3.31 -14.53 -17.38
CA THR A 231 -2.33 -15.10 -18.30
C THR A 231 -1.35 -14.01 -18.73
N THR A 232 -0.29 -14.38 -19.45
CA THR A 232 0.76 -13.44 -19.87
C THR A 232 0.91 -13.38 -21.38
N SER A 233 1.10 -12.15 -21.88
CA SER A 233 1.36 -11.86 -23.30
C SER A 233 2.85 -11.79 -23.59
N ASN A 234 3.66 -11.42 -22.58
CA ASN A 234 5.07 -11.15 -22.75
C ASN A 234 5.84 -11.29 -21.43
N ILE A 235 7.06 -11.80 -21.53
CA ILE A 235 8.02 -11.90 -20.42
C ILE A 235 9.31 -11.23 -20.88
N ILE A 236 9.74 -10.22 -20.14
CA ILE A 236 10.92 -9.42 -20.44
C ILE A 236 11.94 -9.69 -19.34
N LEU A 237 13.00 -10.43 -19.68
CA LEU A 237 14.15 -10.62 -18.80
C LEU A 237 15.08 -9.42 -18.91
N HIS A 238 15.77 -9.08 -17.83
CA HIS A 238 16.81 -8.06 -17.89
C HIS A 238 17.89 -8.44 -18.90
N GLN A 239 18.27 -7.50 -19.79
CA GLN A 239 19.23 -7.79 -20.87
C GLN A 239 20.61 -8.20 -20.36
N ALA A 240 21.02 -7.66 -19.21
CA ALA A 240 22.28 -7.99 -18.54
C ALA A 240 22.14 -9.07 -17.46
N TYR A 241 21.02 -9.82 -17.45
CA TYR A 241 20.88 -10.95 -16.53
C TYR A 241 21.92 -12.02 -16.85
N ASP A 242 22.72 -12.39 -15.85
CA ASP A 242 23.73 -13.44 -15.95
C ASP A 242 23.29 -14.68 -15.16
N PRO A 243 22.97 -15.81 -15.82
CA PRO A 243 22.50 -17.01 -15.15
C PRO A 243 23.58 -17.77 -14.36
N VAL A 244 24.86 -17.41 -14.51
CA VAL A 244 25.94 -18.03 -13.73
C VAL A 244 26.04 -17.37 -12.36
N SER A 245 26.00 -16.03 -12.31
CA SER A 245 26.12 -15.26 -11.07
C SER A 245 24.78 -14.89 -10.43
N ASN A 246 23.67 -15.02 -11.17
CA ASN A 246 22.36 -14.42 -10.87
C ASN A 246 22.40 -12.89 -10.75
N ASP A 247 23.39 -12.24 -11.39
CA ASP A 247 23.43 -10.78 -11.45
C ASP A 247 22.30 -10.24 -12.34
N ASN A 248 21.71 -9.11 -11.95
CA ASN A 248 20.52 -8.52 -12.60
C ASN A 248 19.32 -9.49 -12.72
N ASP A 249 19.06 -10.27 -11.67
CA ASP A 249 17.97 -11.25 -11.63
C ASP A 249 16.58 -10.61 -11.45
N ILE A 250 16.13 -9.92 -12.51
CA ILE A 250 14.86 -9.19 -12.56
C ILE A 250 14.17 -9.45 -13.90
N ALA A 251 12.85 -9.67 -13.84
CA ALA A 251 11.99 -9.84 -14.99
C ALA A 251 10.65 -9.12 -14.82
N LEU A 252 10.11 -8.69 -15.94
CA LEU A 252 8.77 -8.11 -16.04
C LEU A 252 7.86 -9.05 -16.80
N VAL A 253 6.70 -9.32 -16.23
CA VAL A 253 5.66 -10.15 -16.83
C VAL A 253 4.47 -9.27 -17.16
N GLN A 254 4.18 -9.12 -18.44
CA GLN A 254 3.03 -8.40 -18.94
C GLN A 254 1.81 -9.32 -18.93
N LEU A 255 0.75 -8.89 -18.25
CA LEU A 255 -0.53 -9.60 -18.21
C LEU A 255 -1.28 -9.40 -19.53
N ASP A 256 -2.00 -10.43 -19.99
CA ASP A 256 -2.87 -10.34 -21.17
C ASP A 256 -4.03 -9.35 -21.00
N SER A 257 -4.45 -9.11 -19.76
CA SER A 257 -5.56 -8.21 -19.44
C SER A 257 -5.36 -7.59 -18.06
N PRO A 258 -5.85 -6.36 -17.84
CA PRO A 258 -5.73 -5.68 -16.55
C PRO A 258 -6.45 -6.42 -15.43
N VAL A 259 -5.79 -6.53 -14.29
CA VAL A 259 -6.44 -6.99 -13.05
C VAL A 259 -7.36 -5.90 -12.48
N THR A 260 -8.36 -6.33 -11.72
CA THR A 260 -9.27 -5.42 -11.01
C THR A 260 -8.74 -5.14 -9.62
N PHE A 261 -8.37 -3.89 -9.34
CA PHE A 261 -7.92 -3.55 -7.99
C PHE A 261 -9.06 -3.67 -6.96
N ASN A 262 -8.75 -4.26 -5.82
CA ASN A 262 -9.63 -4.40 -4.65
C ASN A 262 -8.78 -4.52 -3.37
N TYR A 263 -9.36 -4.82 -2.21
CA TYR A 263 -8.60 -4.91 -0.96
C TYR A 263 -7.52 -6.02 -0.90
N TYR A 264 -7.59 -7.00 -1.80
CA TYR A 264 -6.71 -8.17 -1.87
C TYR A 264 -5.79 -8.15 -3.09
N VAL A 265 -6.01 -7.24 -4.04
CA VAL A 265 -5.25 -7.09 -5.28
C VAL A 265 -4.96 -5.61 -5.51
N VAL A 266 -3.76 -5.17 -5.16
CA VAL A 266 -3.27 -3.79 -5.38
C VAL A 266 -1.77 -3.81 -5.68
N PRO A 267 -1.23 -2.81 -6.38
CA PRO A 267 0.18 -2.80 -6.70
C PRO A 267 1.03 -2.36 -5.50
N VAL A 268 2.27 -2.85 -5.39
CA VAL A 268 3.30 -2.34 -4.47
C VAL A 268 4.02 -1.14 -5.09
N CYS A 269 4.51 -0.21 -4.26
CA CYS A 269 5.37 0.85 -4.78
C CYS A 269 6.79 0.31 -4.99
N LEU A 270 7.52 0.85 -5.95
CA LEU A 270 8.92 0.50 -6.13
C LEU A 270 9.83 1.56 -5.53
N THR A 271 11.00 1.14 -5.09
CA THR A 271 12.01 2.06 -4.60
C THR A 271 12.54 2.95 -5.73
N ALA A 272 12.93 4.19 -5.40
CA ALA A 272 13.54 5.08 -6.38
C ALA A 272 14.93 4.57 -6.81
N SER A 273 15.35 4.85 -8.04
CA SER A 273 16.72 4.54 -8.50
C SER A 273 17.75 5.16 -7.56
N ASN A 274 18.84 4.44 -7.29
CA ASN A 274 19.91 4.83 -6.37
C ASN A 274 19.46 5.11 -4.91
N SER A 275 18.27 4.63 -4.52
CA SER A 275 17.89 4.64 -3.12
C SER A 275 18.69 3.62 -2.31
N PHE A 276 19.02 4.00 -1.08
CA PHE A 276 19.84 3.21 -0.18
C PHE A 276 18.98 2.59 0.93
N LEU A 277 19.14 1.29 1.15
CA LEU A 277 18.57 0.57 2.30
C LEU A 277 19.69 0.27 3.31
N PRO A 278 19.76 0.99 4.44
CA PRO A 278 20.82 0.79 5.43
C PRO A 278 20.81 -0.62 6.03
N ALA A 279 21.99 -1.16 6.32
CA ALA A 279 22.12 -2.38 7.12
C ALA A 279 21.41 -2.24 8.48
N GLY A 280 20.79 -3.32 8.94
CA GLY A 280 19.96 -3.35 10.14
C GLY A 280 18.52 -2.87 9.95
N THR A 281 18.16 -2.34 8.77
CA THR A 281 16.78 -1.97 8.47
C THR A 281 15.91 -3.23 8.39
N ASN A 282 14.82 -3.28 9.16
CA ASN A 282 13.87 -4.39 9.10
C ASN A 282 13.02 -4.31 7.83
N VAL A 283 12.93 -5.44 7.14
CA VAL A 283 12.19 -5.62 5.89
C VAL A 283 11.40 -6.91 5.94
N TRP A 284 10.37 -6.99 5.10
CA TRP A 284 9.47 -8.14 5.03
C TRP A 284 9.68 -8.89 3.73
N VAL A 285 9.76 -10.21 3.83
CA VAL A 285 9.78 -11.12 2.68
C VAL A 285 8.55 -12.03 2.77
N THR A 286 7.91 -12.28 1.65
CA THR A 286 6.68 -13.08 1.58
C THR A 286 6.71 -14.06 0.41
N GLY A 287 6.10 -15.23 0.60
CA GLY A 287 6.00 -16.21 -0.47
C GLY A 287 5.34 -17.53 -0.04
N PHE A 288 5.16 -18.39 -1.04
CA PHE A 288 4.53 -19.71 -0.89
C PHE A 288 5.56 -20.85 -1.01
N GLY A 289 6.84 -20.52 -0.87
CA GLY A 289 7.94 -21.46 -0.93
C GLY A 289 7.99 -22.39 0.28
N ARG A 290 9.05 -23.18 0.29
CA ARG A 290 9.36 -24.12 1.38
C ARG A 290 9.59 -23.37 2.69
N ILE A 291 9.25 -23.99 3.82
CA ILE A 291 9.48 -23.42 5.16
C ILE A 291 10.84 -23.83 5.75
N GLY A 292 11.69 -24.43 4.94
CA GLY A 292 13.03 -24.90 5.31
C GLY A 292 13.63 -25.74 4.20
N SER A 293 14.93 -26.02 4.29
CA SER A 293 15.61 -26.86 3.30
C SER A 293 14.96 -28.24 3.20
N ASN A 294 14.38 -28.53 2.04
CA ASN A 294 13.62 -29.75 1.76
C ASN A 294 12.35 -29.95 2.63
N VAL A 295 11.81 -28.88 3.23
CA VAL A 295 10.56 -28.91 3.99
C VAL A 295 9.48 -28.16 3.22
N ASN A 296 8.54 -28.90 2.65
CA ASN A 296 7.42 -28.31 1.92
C ASN A 296 6.49 -27.53 2.86
N LEU A 297 5.86 -26.50 2.32
CA LEU A 297 4.80 -25.77 3.01
C LEU A 297 3.62 -26.72 3.30
N PRO A 298 3.15 -26.83 4.56
CA PRO A 298 2.05 -27.73 4.89
C PRO A 298 0.74 -27.25 4.26
N SER A 299 -0.16 -28.19 3.95
CA SER A 299 -1.54 -27.89 3.53
C SER A 299 -2.22 -26.98 4.58
N PRO A 300 -2.94 -25.91 4.18
CA PRO A 300 -3.41 -25.60 2.81
C PRO A 300 -2.43 -24.79 1.95
N GLN A 301 -1.15 -24.73 2.32
CA GLN A 301 -0.12 -23.93 1.68
C GLN A 301 -0.41 -22.42 1.79
N THR A 302 -0.63 -21.94 3.02
CA THR A 302 -0.87 -20.53 3.35
C THR A 302 0.34 -19.67 3.04
N LEU A 303 0.12 -18.47 2.50
CA LEU A 303 1.17 -17.47 2.28
C LEU A 303 1.97 -17.26 3.57
N GLN A 304 3.29 -17.32 3.48
CA GLN A 304 4.18 -17.03 4.62
C GLN A 304 4.71 -15.60 4.53
N GLU A 305 5.00 -15.04 5.69
CA GLU A 305 5.66 -13.75 5.84
C GLU A 305 6.76 -13.84 6.89
N VAL A 306 7.84 -13.09 6.68
CA VAL A 306 8.94 -13.02 7.65
C VAL A 306 9.59 -11.64 7.66
N GLU A 307 9.83 -11.12 8.87
CA GLU A 307 10.62 -9.91 9.06
C GLU A 307 12.08 -10.25 9.38
N VAL A 308 12.99 -9.69 8.59
CA VAL A 308 14.44 -9.87 8.69
C VAL A 308 15.16 -8.54 8.47
N PRO A 309 16.35 -8.33 9.06
CA PRO A 309 17.13 -7.10 8.83
C PRO A 309 17.95 -7.21 7.54
N ILE A 310 18.20 -6.06 6.89
CA ILE A 310 19.19 -5.93 5.82
C ILE A 310 20.60 -6.21 6.37
N VAL A 311 21.38 -6.99 5.62
CA VAL A 311 22.79 -7.28 5.88
C VAL A 311 23.64 -6.43 4.93
N SER A 312 24.77 -5.92 5.41
CA SER A 312 25.66 -5.11 4.57
C SER A 312 26.25 -5.96 3.43
N ASN A 313 26.48 -5.37 2.25
CA ASN A 313 27.09 -6.11 1.13
C ASN A 313 28.49 -6.65 1.47
N SER A 314 29.24 -5.97 2.34
CA SER A 314 30.54 -6.47 2.81
C SER A 314 30.39 -7.73 3.66
N ASP A 315 29.45 -7.75 4.62
CA ASP A 315 29.24 -8.92 5.46
C ASP A 315 28.66 -10.07 4.64
N CYS A 316 27.73 -9.78 3.74
CA CYS A 316 27.18 -10.77 2.83
C CYS A 316 28.24 -11.35 1.89
N GLY A 317 29.09 -10.50 1.30
CA GLY A 317 30.20 -10.95 0.45
C GLY A 317 31.18 -11.86 1.19
N ASN A 318 31.48 -11.57 2.46
CA ASN A 318 32.30 -12.43 3.30
C ASN A 318 31.65 -13.80 3.53
N SER A 319 30.34 -13.83 3.77
CA SER A 319 29.59 -15.08 3.95
C SER A 319 29.57 -15.95 2.69
N TYR A 320 29.45 -15.35 1.51
CA TYR A 320 29.28 -16.07 0.24
C TYR A 320 30.59 -16.39 -0.49
N SER A 321 31.75 -15.94 0.02
CA SER A 321 33.06 -16.18 -0.60
C SER A 321 33.30 -17.67 -0.93
N PRO A 322 33.74 -18.02 -2.16
CA PRO A 322 34.28 -17.12 -3.19
C PRO A 322 33.23 -16.55 -4.17
N THR A 323 31.93 -16.77 -3.95
CA THR A 323 30.87 -16.20 -4.80
C THR A 323 30.81 -14.68 -4.60
N SER A 324 30.89 -13.93 -5.70
CA SER A 324 30.85 -12.47 -5.68
C SER A 324 29.42 -11.96 -5.51
N ILE A 325 29.16 -11.23 -4.41
CA ILE A 325 27.95 -10.42 -4.24
C ILE A 325 28.19 -9.07 -4.93
N THR A 326 27.37 -8.74 -5.92
CA THR A 326 27.49 -7.49 -6.72
C THR A 326 26.74 -6.33 -6.06
N ASN A 327 26.87 -5.12 -6.61
CA ASN A 327 26.06 -3.97 -6.19
C ASN A 327 24.59 -4.08 -6.62
N ASN A 328 24.28 -4.96 -7.58
CA ASN A 328 22.91 -5.24 -8.00
C ASN A 328 22.21 -6.24 -7.06
N MET A 329 22.86 -6.61 -5.95
CA MET A 329 22.37 -7.57 -4.98
C MET A 329 22.29 -6.92 -3.60
N ILE A 330 21.26 -7.31 -2.85
CA ILE A 330 21.06 -6.94 -1.45
C ILE A 330 20.78 -8.20 -0.64
N CYS A 331 21.32 -8.27 0.57
CA CYS A 331 21.13 -9.42 1.45
C CYS A 331 20.25 -9.08 2.65
N ALA A 332 19.44 -10.03 3.08
CA ALA A 332 18.59 -9.88 4.26
C ALA A 332 18.55 -11.20 5.03
N GLY A 333 18.64 -11.13 6.36
CA GLY A 333 18.66 -12.33 7.18
C GLY A 333 19.27 -12.11 8.56
N LEU A 334 19.23 -13.16 9.37
CA LEU A 334 19.80 -13.16 10.71
C LEU A 334 21.13 -13.91 10.73
N SER A 335 22.13 -13.37 11.43
CA SER A 335 23.44 -14.04 11.56
C SER A 335 23.35 -15.46 12.14
N GLN A 336 22.43 -15.67 13.09
CA GLN A 336 22.15 -16.97 13.68
C GLN A 336 21.29 -17.89 12.78
N GLY A 337 20.84 -17.43 11.62
CA GLY A 337 19.89 -18.13 10.77
C GLY A 337 18.48 -18.16 11.35
N GLY A 338 17.71 -19.19 10.99
CA GLY A 338 16.36 -19.45 11.50
C GLY A 338 15.22 -18.67 10.85
N LYS A 339 15.52 -17.61 10.07
CA LYS A 339 14.55 -16.84 9.27
C LYS A 339 15.14 -16.48 7.92
N ASP A 340 14.45 -16.83 6.84
CA ASP A 340 14.89 -16.62 5.46
C ASP A 340 13.74 -16.88 4.49
N SER A 341 13.93 -16.49 3.22
CA SER A 341 13.24 -17.07 2.07
C SER A 341 13.77 -18.45 1.72
N CYS A 342 13.04 -19.22 0.92
CA CYS A 342 13.47 -20.56 0.51
C CYS A 342 13.00 -20.89 -0.91
N GLN A 343 13.23 -22.13 -1.36
CA GLN A 343 12.84 -22.55 -2.70
C GLN A 343 11.33 -22.41 -2.91
N GLY A 344 10.95 -21.73 -3.99
CA GLY A 344 9.57 -21.35 -4.31
C GLY A 344 9.25 -19.88 -3.98
N ASP A 345 9.99 -19.23 -3.09
CA ASP A 345 9.82 -17.80 -2.82
C ASP A 345 10.47 -16.91 -3.88
N SER A 346 11.34 -17.48 -4.73
CA SER A 346 11.99 -16.82 -5.86
C SER A 346 11.04 -15.92 -6.66
N GLY A 347 11.47 -14.71 -6.96
CA GLY A 347 10.64 -13.68 -7.61
C GLY A 347 9.67 -12.95 -6.67
N GLY A 348 9.48 -13.45 -5.46
CA GLY A 348 8.70 -12.80 -4.41
C GLY A 348 9.33 -11.48 -3.94
N PRO A 349 8.53 -10.59 -3.31
CA PRO A 349 9.00 -9.26 -2.97
C PRO A 349 9.70 -9.21 -1.60
N LEU A 350 10.72 -8.36 -1.52
CA LEU A 350 11.19 -7.78 -0.26
C LEU A 350 10.67 -6.35 -0.16
N VAL A 351 9.88 -6.07 0.87
CA VAL A 351 9.20 -4.79 1.05
C VAL A 351 9.55 -4.14 2.39
N ILE A 352 9.55 -2.81 2.37
CA ILE A 352 9.75 -1.96 3.53
C ILE A 352 8.59 -0.97 3.66
N ARG A 353 8.23 -0.64 4.90
CA ARG A 353 7.18 0.34 5.18
C ARG A 353 7.80 1.71 5.44
N VAL A 354 7.61 2.64 4.51
CA VAL A 354 8.09 4.03 4.57
C VAL A 354 6.88 4.96 4.66
N ASN A 355 6.75 5.74 5.74
CA ASN A 355 5.65 6.70 5.95
C ASN A 355 4.25 6.09 5.74
N GLY A 356 4.08 4.82 6.14
CA GLY A 356 2.81 4.10 6.02
C GLY A 356 2.51 3.52 4.62
N ILE A 357 3.44 3.66 3.66
CA ILE A 357 3.40 3.06 2.32
C ILE A 357 4.38 1.89 2.26
N TRP A 358 3.97 0.80 1.63
CA TRP A 358 4.84 -0.33 1.35
C TRP A 358 5.57 -0.14 0.03
N VAL A 359 6.90 -0.24 0.10
CA VAL A 359 7.81 -0.03 -1.01
C VAL A 359 8.66 -1.29 -1.16
N GLN A 360 8.71 -1.85 -2.37
CA GLN A 360 9.56 -2.97 -2.69
C GLN A 360 10.98 -2.49 -2.96
N GLY A 361 11.94 -3.08 -2.26
CA GLY A 361 13.37 -2.81 -2.39
C GLY A 361 14.15 -3.96 -3.02
N GLY A 362 13.59 -5.17 -3.05
CA GLY A 362 14.26 -6.33 -3.63
C GLY A 362 13.33 -7.40 -4.18
N ILE A 363 13.93 -8.35 -4.89
CA ILE A 363 13.28 -9.54 -5.47
C ILE A 363 14.06 -10.77 -5.00
N VAL A 364 13.39 -11.75 -4.41
CA VAL A 364 14.02 -12.98 -3.91
C VAL A 364 14.71 -13.71 -5.07
N SER A 365 16.01 -14.00 -4.92
CA SER A 365 16.85 -14.55 -5.99
C SER A 365 17.44 -15.91 -5.59
N PHE A 366 18.41 -15.93 -4.67
CA PHE A 366 19.13 -17.16 -4.29
C PHE A 366 19.62 -17.15 -2.83
N GLY A 367 20.11 -18.31 -2.38
CA GLY A 367 20.79 -18.45 -1.09
C GLY A 367 21.40 -19.84 -0.92
N TYR A 368 22.28 -20.01 0.08
CA TYR A 368 22.82 -21.33 0.45
C TYR A 368 21.92 -22.04 1.47
N GLY A 369 21.18 -23.04 0.99
CA GLY A 369 20.14 -23.67 1.81
C GLY A 369 19.00 -22.69 2.09
N CYS A 370 18.35 -22.83 3.24
CA CYS A 370 17.36 -21.86 3.73
C CYS A 370 17.58 -21.66 5.22
N ALA A 371 17.64 -20.40 5.66
CA ALA A 371 17.75 -20.03 7.07
C ALA A 371 19.00 -20.60 7.77
N GLN A 372 20.09 -20.83 7.03
CA GLN A 372 21.35 -21.29 7.60
C GLN A 372 22.06 -20.17 8.37
N PRO A 373 22.73 -20.47 9.49
CA PRO A 373 23.58 -19.50 10.17
C PRO A 373 24.63 -18.93 9.22
N ASN A 374 24.82 -17.61 9.31
CA ASN A 374 25.75 -16.80 8.51
C ASN A 374 25.47 -16.71 7.01
N TYR A 375 24.44 -17.36 6.47
CA TYR A 375 24.08 -17.28 5.06
C TYR A 375 22.74 -16.56 4.90
N PRO A 376 22.73 -15.21 4.86
CA PRO A 376 21.49 -14.46 4.60
C PRO A 376 20.99 -14.73 3.18
N GLY A 377 19.69 -14.58 2.94
CA GLY A 377 19.12 -14.66 1.60
C GLY A 377 19.60 -13.50 0.73
N THR A 378 19.85 -13.77 -0.56
CA THR A 378 20.27 -12.79 -1.55
C THR A 378 19.11 -12.44 -2.48
N LEU A 379 18.94 -11.14 -2.71
CA LEU A 379 17.88 -10.57 -3.53
C LEU A 379 18.46 -9.64 -4.58
N ALA A 380 17.81 -9.53 -5.73
CA ALA A 380 18.12 -8.50 -6.71
C ALA A 380 17.74 -7.12 -6.14
N GLN A 381 18.69 -6.18 -6.11
CA GLN A 381 18.52 -4.85 -5.55
C GLN A 381 17.87 -3.92 -6.57
N LEU A 382 16.61 -3.56 -6.32
CA LEU A 382 15.81 -2.79 -7.26
C LEU A 382 16.39 -1.42 -7.58
N SER A 383 17.04 -0.75 -6.62
CA SER A 383 17.64 0.56 -6.87
C SER A 383 18.82 0.55 -7.83
N GLU A 384 19.43 -0.62 -8.07
CA GLU A 384 20.70 -0.80 -8.80
C GLU A 384 20.53 -1.60 -10.10
N CYS A 385 19.72 -2.67 -10.11
CA CYS A 385 19.35 -3.42 -11.34
C CYS A 385 18.59 -2.58 -12.39
N GLY A 386 18.36 -1.30 -12.06
CA GLY A 386 17.60 -0.34 -12.83
C GLY A 386 16.10 -0.64 -12.84
N GLN A 387 15.34 0.39 -12.48
CA GLN A 387 13.88 0.30 -12.47
C GLN A 387 13.36 0.12 -13.91
N PRO A 388 12.23 -0.60 -14.10
CA PRO A 388 11.41 -0.33 -15.26
C PRO A 388 11.16 1.20 -15.31
N PRO A 389 11.01 1.82 -16.48
CA PRO A 389 10.48 3.16 -16.61
C PRO A 389 8.99 3.06 -16.27
N LEU A 390 8.68 2.80 -15.00
CA LEU A 390 7.43 3.24 -14.45
C LEU A 390 7.56 4.76 -14.42
N ASN A 391 7.34 5.38 -15.58
CA ASN A 391 6.71 6.67 -15.63
C ASN A 391 5.44 6.49 -14.81
N THR A 392 5.51 6.76 -13.52
CA THR A 392 4.37 7.08 -12.68
C THR A 392 3.80 8.39 -13.23
N LYS A 393 3.17 8.34 -14.40
CA LYS A 393 2.30 9.40 -14.87
C LYS A 393 0.93 9.12 -14.27
N ILE A 394 0.67 9.91 -13.25
CA ILE A 394 -0.63 10.46 -12.84
C ILE A 394 -1.69 10.30 -13.95
N VAL A 395 -2.86 9.80 -13.55
CA VAL A 395 -4.18 9.83 -14.20
C VAL A 395 -4.22 10.52 -15.57
N GLY A 396 -4.42 9.75 -16.65
CA GLY A 396 -4.72 10.24 -18.01
C GLY A 396 -3.63 10.10 -19.08
N GLY A 397 -2.49 9.46 -18.79
CA GLY A 397 -1.46 9.15 -19.79
C GLY A 397 -1.75 7.87 -20.60
N GLN A 398 -1.38 7.87 -21.89
CA GLN A 398 -1.39 6.67 -22.74
C GLN A 398 -0.24 5.72 -22.37
N ASP A 399 -0.43 4.42 -22.67
CA ASP A 399 0.59 3.38 -22.50
C ASP A 399 1.91 3.77 -23.18
N ALA A 400 3.03 3.38 -22.55
CA ALA A 400 4.34 3.50 -23.16
C ALA A 400 4.36 2.68 -24.47
N ALA A 401 4.75 3.31 -25.58
CA ALA A 401 4.84 2.62 -26.86
C ALA A 401 5.81 1.41 -26.75
N PRO A 402 5.52 0.27 -27.41
CA PRO A 402 6.47 -0.84 -27.51
C PRO A 402 7.86 -0.31 -27.90
N GLY A 403 8.87 -0.57 -27.06
CA GLY A 403 10.25 -0.12 -27.27
C GLY A 403 10.69 1.17 -26.57
N SER A 404 9.85 1.75 -25.70
CA SER A 404 10.24 2.89 -24.84
C SER A 404 10.74 2.47 -23.45
N TRP A 405 11.32 1.27 -23.34
CA TRP A 405 11.91 0.75 -22.12
C TRP A 405 13.41 1.11 -22.05
N PRO A 406 14.00 1.42 -20.88
CA PRO A 406 15.43 1.68 -20.70
C PRO A 406 16.30 0.47 -21.05
N TRP A 407 15.68 -0.66 -21.40
CA TRP A 407 16.30 -1.92 -21.76
C TRP A 407 15.88 -2.40 -23.15
N GLN A 408 15.62 -1.50 -24.11
CA GLN A 408 15.54 -1.84 -25.53
C GLN A 408 16.54 -1.04 -26.35
#